data_AF-A0A1B7MDC1-F1
#
_entry.id   AF-A0A1B7MDC1-F1
#
_cell.length_a   1.000
_cell.length_b   1.000
_cell.length_c   1.000
_cell.angle_alpha   90.00
_cell.angle_beta   90.00
_cell.angle_gamma   90.00
#
_symmetry.space_group_name_H-M   'P 1'
#
loop_
_entity.id
_entity.type
_entity.pdbx_description
1 polymer ?
#
loop_
_entity_poly.entity_id
_entity_poly.type
_entity_poly.pdbx_seq_one_letter_code
_entity_poly.pdbx_strand_id
1 'polypeptide(L)'
;MTFDEDEGVIRAMPGKKTAWTVEYIDREKGIYKVIHLKSGLHTAIPEDSDGLFRHVEELQYWKFNKTDGGVSASRIVNGEELFAHLDSEGRVTASPKSKLKEIQSWVLQPVNAV
;
A
#
# COMPACT_ATOMS: atom_id res chain seq x y z
N MET A 1 -3.03 -8.79 1.79
CA MET A 1 -1.61 -8.40 1.94
C MET A 1 -1.16 -8.82 3.33
N THR A 2 0.06 -9.31 3.45
CA THR A 2 0.71 -9.74 4.68
C THR A 2 2.12 -9.19 4.71
N PHE A 3 2.54 -8.70 5.87
CA PHE A 3 3.94 -8.35 6.08
C PHE A 3 4.74 -9.63 6.35
N ASP A 4 5.79 -9.83 5.56
CA ASP A 4 6.78 -10.88 5.76
C ASP A 4 7.87 -10.31 6.68
N GLU A 5 7.87 -10.73 7.95
CA GLU A 5 8.81 -10.23 8.95
C GLU A 5 10.26 -10.64 8.63
N ASP A 6 10.47 -11.78 7.95
CA ASP A 6 11.81 -12.29 7.62
C ASP A 6 12.45 -11.49 6.47
N GLU A 7 11.65 -11.13 5.47
CA GLU A 7 12.11 -10.34 4.32
C GLU A 7 11.99 -8.81 4.55
N GLY A 8 11.19 -8.38 5.52
CA GLY A 8 10.91 -6.97 5.77
C GLY A 8 10.04 -6.30 4.69
N VAL A 9 9.27 -7.09 3.93
CA VAL A 9 8.46 -6.60 2.80
C VAL A 9 6.98 -7.01 2.91
N ILE A 10 6.10 -6.29 2.22
CA ILE A 10 4.68 -6.64 2.13
C ILE A 10 4.44 -7.54 0.91
N ARG A 11 3.75 -8.66 1.10
CA ARG A 11 3.41 -9.62 0.05
C ARG A 11 1.90 -9.91 -0.01
N ALA A 12 1.42 -10.35 -1.17
CA ALA A 12 0.14 -11.04 -1.28
C ALA A 12 0.36 -12.55 -1.10
N MET A 13 -0.06 -13.07 0.04
CA MET A 13 -0.02 -14.51 0.32
C MET A 13 -1.45 -15.06 0.39
N PRO A 14 -1.82 -16.06 -0.44
CA PRO A 14 -3.13 -16.68 -0.38
C PRO A 14 -3.45 -17.21 1.03
N GLY A 15 -4.68 -16.97 1.50
CA GLY A 15 -5.15 -17.42 2.82
C GLY A 15 -4.61 -16.63 4.02
N LYS A 16 -3.57 -15.79 3.86
CA LYS A 16 -3.07 -14.93 4.93
C LYS A 16 -3.70 -13.54 4.85
N LYS A 17 -4.04 -13.00 6.02
CA LYS A 17 -4.59 -11.65 6.17
C LYS A 17 -3.84 -10.94 7.29
N THR A 18 -3.53 -9.68 7.06
CA THR A 18 -2.97 -8.78 8.08
C THR A 18 -3.94 -7.62 8.25
N ALA A 19 -4.18 -7.26 9.52
CA ALA A 19 -5.01 -6.12 9.86
C ALA A 19 -4.18 -4.83 9.79
N TRP A 20 -4.78 -3.79 9.23
CA TRP A 20 -4.18 -2.48 9.07
C TRP A 20 -5.18 -1.42 9.54
N THR A 21 -4.66 -0.37 10.18
CA THR A 21 -5.44 0.83 10.43
C THR A 21 -5.26 1.77 9.25
N VAL A 22 -6.36 2.19 8.63
CA VAL A 22 -6.36 3.20 7.56
C VAL A 22 -6.98 4.47 8.11
N GLU A 23 -6.17 5.51 8.31
CA GLU A 23 -6.61 6.77 8.91
C GLU A 23 -6.57 7.88 7.86
N TYR A 24 -7.63 8.69 7.79
CA TYR A 24 -7.65 9.87 6.95
C TYR A 24 -6.77 10.96 7.57
N ILE A 25 -5.98 11.62 6.73
CA ILE A 25 -5.25 12.84 7.09
C ILE A 25 -5.96 14.03 6.47
N ASP A 26 -6.29 13.91 5.18
CA ASP A 26 -7.09 14.88 4.45
C ASP A 26 -8.10 14.11 3.60
N ARG A 27 -9.34 14.04 4.10
CA ARG A 27 -10.41 13.27 3.48
C ARG A 27 -10.81 13.84 2.11
N GLU A 28 -10.77 15.16 1.95
CA GLU A 28 -11.17 15.83 0.70
C GLU A 28 -10.17 15.52 -0.41
N LYS A 29 -8.88 15.47 -0.07
CA LYS A 29 -7.82 15.10 -1.02
C LYS A 29 -7.60 13.59 -1.17
N GLY A 30 -8.31 12.79 -0.39
CA GLY A 30 -8.16 11.34 -0.35
C GLY A 30 -6.78 10.89 0.15
N ILE A 31 -6.20 11.64 1.09
CA ILE A 31 -4.88 11.36 1.68
C ILE A 31 -5.06 10.60 2.99
N TYR A 32 -4.37 9.47 3.09
CA TYR A 32 -4.42 8.53 4.19
C TYR A 32 -3.03 8.14 4.65
N LYS A 33 -2.95 7.67 5.88
CA LYS A 33 -1.84 6.84 6.35
C LYS A 33 -2.35 5.44 6.65
N VAL A 34 -1.46 4.47 6.47
CA VAL A 34 -1.76 3.06 6.70
C VAL A 34 -0.75 2.54 7.71
N ILE A 35 -1.26 1.99 8.80
CA ILE A 35 -0.48 1.60 9.98
C ILE A 35 -0.66 0.10 10.21
N HIS A 36 0.44 -0.61 10.36
CA HIS A 36 0.43 -2.02 10.73
C HIS A 36 -0.01 -2.16 12.18
N LEU A 37 -1.12 -2.87 12.42
CA LEU A 37 -1.77 -2.87 13.73
C LEU A 37 -0.86 -3.41 14.86
N LYS A 38 -0.01 -4.41 14.55
CA LYS A 38 0.86 -5.05 15.55
C LYS A 38 2.12 -4.24 15.86
N SER A 39 2.77 -3.66 14.85
CA SER A 39 4.04 -2.95 15.06
C SER A 39 3.88 -1.43 15.22
N GLY A 40 2.73 -0.86 14.85
CA GLY A 40 2.52 0.59 14.81
C GLY A 40 3.28 1.29 13.68
N LEU A 41 3.99 0.54 12.83
CA LEU A 41 4.79 1.08 11.73
C LEU A 41 3.92 1.42 10.52
N HIS A 42 4.38 2.36 9.71
CA HIS A 42 3.68 2.84 8.52
C HIS A 42 4.05 2.01 7.30
N THR A 43 3.11 1.84 6.37
CA THR A 43 3.45 1.29 5.04
C THR A 43 4.13 2.36 4.20
N ALA A 44 5.26 2.02 3.59
CA ALA A 44 6.01 2.92 2.74
C ALA A 44 6.60 2.22 1.54
N ILE A 45 6.88 3.01 0.51
CA ILE A 45 7.91 2.72 -0.48
C ILE A 45 9.06 3.69 -0.17
N PRO A 46 10.16 3.24 0.44
CA PRO A 46 11.30 4.11 0.69
C PRO A 46 11.84 4.69 -0.62
N GLU A 47 12.23 5.96 -0.62
CA GLU A 47 12.69 6.67 -1.84
C GLU A 47 14.01 6.12 -2.40
N ASP A 48 14.79 5.47 -1.53
CA ASP A 48 16.04 4.78 -1.81
C ASP A 48 15.86 3.29 -2.14
N SER A 49 14.62 2.80 -2.15
CA SER A 49 14.33 1.38 -2.37
C SER A 49 14.12 1.02 -3.84
N ASP A 50 14.21 -0.28 -4.09
CA ASP A 50 13.79 -1.02 -5.28
C ASP A 50 12.28 -0.96 -5.59
N GLY A 51 11.55 0.00 -4.99
CA GLY A 51 10.10 0.17 -5.15
C GLY A 51 9.27 -0.74 -4.24
N LEU A 52 9.90 -1.57 -3.42
CA LEU A 52 9.21 -2.53 -2.56
C LEU A 52 8.51 -1.85 -1.39
N PHE A 53 7.30 -2.32 -1.09
CA PHE A 53 6.58 -1.91 0.11
C PHE A 53 7.20 -2.51 1.36
N ARG A 54 7.46 -1.66 2.36
CA ARG A 54 8.04 -2.02 3.65
C ARG A 54 7.30 -1.35 4.80
N HIS A 55 7.61 -1.78 6.01
CA HIS A 55 7.31 -1.03 7.22
C HIS A 55 8.43 -0.04 7.52
N VAL A 56 8.05 1.19 7.84
CA VAL A 56 8.98 2.24 8.28
C VAL A 56 8.41 2.96 9.49
N GLU A 57 9.28 3.58 10.28
CA GLU A 57 8.86 4.46 11.38
C GLU A 57 8.28 5.76 10.84
N GLU A 58 8.90 6.31 9.79
CA GLU A 58 8.50 7.59 9.23
C GLU A 58 7.13 7.55 8.55
N LEU A 59 6.31 8.54 8.84
CA LEU A 59 4.97 8.63 8.28
C LEU A 59 5.03 8.83 6.76
N GLN A 60 4.35 7.96 6.01
CA GLN A 60 4.20 8.08 4.57
C GLN A 60 2.72 8.21 4.17
N TYR A 61 2.49 9.08 3.18
CA TYR A 61 1.16 9.46 2.75
C TYR A 61 0.74 8.71 1.49
N TRP A 62 -0.50 8.24 1.50
CA TRP A 62 -1.10 7.48 0.42
C TRP A 62 -2.35 8.17 -0.07
N LYS A 63 -2.51 8.20 -1.38
CA LYS A 63 -3.75 8.57 -2.04
C LYS A 63 -4.53 7.31 -2.36
N PHE A 64 -5.77 7.23 -1.86
CA PHE A 64 -6.71 6.18 -2.26
C PHE A 64 -7.79 6.78 -3.17
N ASN A 65 -7.85 6.30 -4.42
CA ASN A 65 -8.88 6.69 -5.37
C ASN A 65 -9.82 5.51 -5.63
N LYS A 66 -11.12 5.78 -5.70
CA LYS A 66 -12.12 4.75 -6.00
C LYS A 66 -11.95 4.23 -7.43
N THR A 67 -12.08 2.92 -7.59
CA THR A 67 -12.14 2.22 -8.88
C THR A 67 -13.46 1.44 -8.95
N ASP A 68 -13.76 0.82 -10.10
CA ASP A 68 -14.94 -0.04 -10.24
C ASP A 68 -14.92 -1.27 -9.32
N GLY A 69 -13.71 -1.72 -8.95
CA GLY A 69 -13.49 -2.94 -8.15
C GLY A 69 -12.95 -2.71 -6.74
N GLY A 70 -12.87 -1.46 -6.25
CA GLY A 70 -12.27 -1.15 -4.95
C GLY A 70 -11.58 0.22 -4.94
N VAL A 71 -10.29 0.23 -4.60
CA VAL A 71 -9.45 1.43 -4.57
C VAL A 71 -8.10 1.21 -5.23
N SER A 72 -7.60 2.19 -5.96
CA SER A 72 -6.17 2.26 -6.31
C SER A 72 -5.43 2.97 -5.18
N ALA A 73 -4.21 2.53 -4.89
CA ALA A 73 -3.31 3.18 -3.94
C ALA A 73 -2.14 3.81 -4.69
N SER A 74 -1.86 5.08 -4.46
CA SER A 74 -0.71 5.77 -5.05
C SER A 74 -0.04 6.72 -4.07
N ARG A 75 1.20 7.12 -4.37
CA ARG A 75 1.90 8.20 -3.65
C ARG A 75 2.82 8.94 -4.60
N ILE A 76 3.14 10.19 -4.25
CA ILE A 76 4.18 10.94 -4.95
C ILE A 76 5.54 10.61 -4.32
N VAL A 77 6.52 10.26 -5.15
CA VAL A 77 7.93 10.07 -4.78
C VAL A 77 8.76 10.85 -5.78
N ASN A 78 9.62 11.76 -5.32
CA ASN A 78 10.46 12.59 -6.19
C ASN A 78 9.70 13.30 -7.32
N GLY A 79 8.46 13.72 -7.08
CA GLY A 79 7.60 14.40 -8.05
C GLY A 79 6.85 13.48 -9.03
N GLU A 80 7.06 12.16 -8.97
CA GLU A 80 6.36 11.19 -9.80
C GLU A 80 5.30 10.41 -8.99
N GLU A 81 4.12 10.20 -9.56
CA GLU A 81 3.09 9.37 -8.94
C GLU A 81 3.34 7.88 -9.21
N LEU A 82 3.54 7.12 -8.13
CA LEU A 82 3.74 5.68 -8.16
C LEU A 82 2.49 4.97 -7.65
N PHE A 83 2.05 3.95 -8.37
CA PHE A 83 0.86 3.16 -8.05
C PHE A 83 1.23 1.80 -7.48
N ALA A 84 0.61 1.42 -6.37
CA ALA A 84 0.80 0.13 -5.73
C ALA A 84 0.28 -1.01 -6.60
N HIS A 85 1.11 -2.03 -6.83
CA HIS A 85 0.74 -3.24 -7.56
C HIS A 85 1.50 -4.46 -7.03
N LEU A 86 1.08 -5.66 -7.44
CA LEU A 86 1.84 -6.89 -7.25
C LEU A 86 2.83 -7.07 -8.39
N ASP A 87 4.05 -7.47 -8.05
CA ASP A 87 5.01 -7.98 -9.02
C ASP A 87 4.75 -9.47 -9.34
N SER A 88 5.58 -10.05 -10.21
CA SER A 88 5.49 -11.47 -10.60
C SER A 88 5.76 -12.44 -9.46
N GLU A 89 6.36 -11.99 -8.36
CA GLU A 89 6.66 -12.79 -7.17
C GLU A 89 5.60 -12.58 -6.07
N GLY A 90 4.57 -11.78 -6.34
CA GLY A 90 3.52 -11.46 -5.38
C GLY A 90 3.98 -10.50 -4.28
N ARG A 91 5.10 -9.79 -4.44
CA ARG A 91 5.48 -8.68 -3.56
C ARG A 91 4.67 -7.45 -3.95
N VAL A 92 4.31 -6.64 -2.95
CA VAL A 92 3.70 -5.34 -3.19
C VAL A 92 4.84 -4.36 -3.49
N THR A 93 4.78 -3.75 -4.66
CA THR A 93 5.74 -2.75 -5.15
C THR A 93 4.95 -1.56 -5.72
N ALA A 94 5.63 -0.50 -6.17
CA ALA A 94 4.98 0.50 -7.00
C ALA A 94 5.81 0.95 -8.17
N SER A 95 5.08 1.31 -9.21
CA SER A 95 5.62 1.81 -10.47
C SER A 95 4.80 3.00 -10.96
N PRO A 96 5.39 3.88 -11.78
CA PRO A 96 4.61 4.89 -12.47
C PRO A 96 3.64 4.23 -13.44
N LYS A 97 2.53 4.92 -13.71
CA LYS A 97 1.47 4.44 -14.61
C LYS A 97 2.00 3.99 -15.99
N SER A 98 3.06 4.63 -16.49
CA SER A 98 3.70 4.30 -17.78
C SER A 98 4.31 2.90 -17.84
N LYS A 99 4.64 2.30 -16.69
CA LYS A 99 5.19 0.93 -16.59
C LYS A 99 4.12 -0.13 -16.29
N LEU A 100 2.88 0.29 -16.07
CA LEU A 100 1.78 -0.61 -15.72
C LEU A 100 0.90 -0.87 -16.93
N LYS A 101 0.50 -2.13 -17.12
CA LYS A 101 -0.56 -2.48 -18.08
C LYS A 101 -1.90 -1.91 -17.64
N GLU A 102 -2.16 -1.97 -16.34
CA GLU A 102 -3.37 -1.46 -15.68
C GLU A 102 -3.05 -1.03 -14.24
N ILE A 103 -3.84 -0.12 -13.69
CA ILE A 103 -3.72 0.27 -12.29
C ILE A 103 -4.43 -0.79 -11.45
N GLN A 104 -3.69 -1.42 -10.54
CA GLN A 104 -4.25 -2.45 -9.69
C GLN A 104 -5.28 -1.89 -8.71
N SER A 105 -6.42 -2.58 -8.63
CA SER A 105 -7.48 -2.30 -7.67
C SER A 105 -7.35 -3.19 -6.44
N TRP A 106 -7.49 -2.59 -5.26
CA TRP A 106 -7.40 -3.23 -3.96
C TRP A 106 -8.76 -3.19 -3.26
N VAL A 107 -9.15 -4.28 -2.62
CA VAL A 107 -10.36 -4.36 -1.80
C VAL A 107 -9.94 -4.23 -0.33
N LEU A 108 -10.43 -3.19 0.34
CA LEU A 108 -10.26 -3.02 1.78
C LEU A 108 -11.51 -3.56 2.48
N GLN A 109 -11.34 -4.61 3.28
CA GLN A 109 -12.42 -5.20 4.08
C GLN A 109 -12.27 -4.77 5.55
N PRO A 110 -13.33 -4.28 6.21
CA PRO A 110 -13.31 -4.03 7.64
C PRO A 110 -13.01 -5.33 8.41
N VAL A 111 -12.09 -5.27 9.39
CA VAL A 111 -11.70 -6.44 10.20
C VAL A 111 -12.87 -6.98 11.01
N ASN A 112 -13.77 -6.10 11.47
CA ASN A 112 -14.97 -6.42 12.23
C ASN A 112 -16.23 -6.06 11.44
N ALA A 113 -16.33 -6.51 10.18
CA ALA A 113 -17.61 -6.45 9.46
C ALA A 113 -18.60 -7.41 10.15
N VAL A 114 -19.50 -6.86 10.97
CA VAL A 114 -20.64 -7.56 11.57
C VAL A 114 -21.71 -7.78 10.51
#